data_AF-A0A517M7V3-F1
#
_entry.id   AF-A0A517M7V3-F1
#
_cell.length_a   1.000
_cell.length_b   1.000
_cell.length_c   1.000
_cell.angle_alpha   90.00
_cell.angle_beta   90.00
_cell.angle_gamma   90.00
#
_symmetry.space_group_name_H-M   'P 1'
#
loop_
_entity.id
_entity.type
_entity.pdbx_description
1 polymer ?
#
loop_
_entity_poly.entity_id
_entity_poly.type
_entity_poly.pdbx_seq_one_letter_code
_entity_poly.pdbx_strand_id
1 'polypeptide(L)'
;MSSEASLGVNAPRRRNLVAATLILLPCFVGGGWAFQAFYGGMPRGERRAVAALNQLAPVDVTTNDSGSVIALKANSPALTDAAAPYLAKLHFLQRIDLNQSGVGDGAMAAISELPELKSIYLNQTGVTSKGIAALASCGTIEELTLSQCPIDDEALVAIAKMKHLKLLDLSKTAITNTGMSHLETLTRLHTLYLRETSVTGDGFAMLRNSSELRLVDLGDSQIDQATIEALRFFPRLDRLHLGHTMLTDTMLPEFLEILIDSCPELRGLAIQQTPLSDVAVEPLKRLAELPNLAVVDLRDTKITKSAYLQLTQAVPEVNFTASYSIED
;
A
#
# COMPACT_ATOMS: atom_id res chain seq x y z
N MET A 1 -0.07 -30.33 -65.24
CA MET A 1 0.72 -31.26 -64.40
C MET A 1 1.63 -30.39 -63.56
N SER A 2 1.13 -29.91 -62.41
CA SER A 2 1.42 -30.46 -61.08
C SER A 2 2.67 -29.81 -60.48
N SER A 3 2.50 -28.83 -59.59
CA SER A 3 2.95 -28.91 -58.19
C SER A 3 2.97 -27.53 -57.54
N GLU A 4 2.20 -27.42 -56.45
CA GLU A 4 2.25 -26.38 -55.45
C GLU A 4 3.63 -26.30 -54.76
N ALA A 5 4.02 -25.10 -54.33
CA ALA A 5 4.84 -24.92 -53.13
C ALA A 5 4.66 -23.49 -52.59
N SER A 6 3.84 -23.40 -51.55
CA SER A 6 3.67 -22.27 -50.65
C SER A 6 4.90 -22.07 -49.75
N LEU A 7 5.40 -20.84 -49.61
CA LEU A 7 6.21 -20.43 -48.47
C LEU A 7 5.67 -19.10 -47.93
N GLY A 8 4.82 -19.22 -46.90
CA GLY A 8 4.31 -18.11 -46.12
C GLY A 8 5.35 -17.59 -45.14
N VAL A 9 5.50 -16.27 -45.12
CA VAL A 9 6.35 -15.52 -44.20
C VAL A 9 5.71 -15.56 -42.80
N ASN A 10 6.49 -16.01 -41.82
CA ASN A 10 6.08 -16.18 -40.43
C ASN A 10 6.32 -14.87 -39.67
N ALA A 11 5.25 -14.18 -39.24
CA ALA A 11 5.29 -13.03 -38.34
C ALA A 11 4.62 -13.42 -37.00
N PRO A 12 5.21 -13.10 -35.83
CA PRO A 12 4.66 -13.52 -34.54
C PRO A 12 3.45 -12.67 -34.16
N ARG A 13 2.26 -13.28 -34.09
CA ARG A 13 1.05 -12.67 -33.54
C ARG A 13 1.11 -12.67 -32.01
N ARG A 14 1.21 -11.47 -31.45
CA ARG A 14 0.95 -11.16 -30.03
C ARG A 14 -0.46 -11.64 -29.66
N ARG A 15 -0.58 -12.50 -28.64
CA ARG A 15 -1.87 -12.80 -28.00
C ARG A 15 -2.16 -11.69 -26.99
N ASN A 16 -3.15 -10.86 -27.31
CA ASN A 16 -3.76 -9.93 -26.36
C ASN A 16 -4.53 -10.75 -25.32
N LEU A 17 -4.15 -10.62 -24.03
CA LEU A 17 -4.99 -11.00 -22.91
C LEU A 17 -6.16 -10.01 -22.87
N VAL A 18 -7.39 -10.49 -23.12
CA VAL A 18 -8.59 -9.69 -22.87
C VAL A 18 -8.96 -9.88 -21.40
N ALA A 19 -8.79 -8.83 -20.60
CA ALA A 19 -9.40 -8.72 -19.29
C ALA A 19 -10.93 -8.72 -19.46
N ALA A 20 -11.59 -9.78 -19.03
CA ALA A 20 -13.05 -9.86 -19.05
C ALA A 20 -13.60 -9.21 -17.78
N THR A 21 -13.79 -7.89 -17.83
CA THR A 21 -14.68 -7.19 -16.89
C THR A 21 -16.11 -7.45 -17.35
N LEU A 22 -16.89 -8.26 -16.60
CA LEU A 22 -18.33 -8.37 -16.86
C LEU A 22 -19.14 -8.06 -15.60
N ILE A 23 -19.95 -7.03 -15.77
CA ILE A 23 -20.92 -6.44 -14.85
C ILE A 23 -22.01 -7.48 -14.53
N LEU A 24 -22.24 -7.73 -13.24
CA LEU A 24 -23.37 -8.53 -12.75
C LEU A 24 -24.69 -7.75 -12.91
N LEU A 25 -25.67 -8.34 -13.59
CA LEU A 25 -27.09 -8.03 -13.43
C LEU A 25 -27.80 -9.26 -12.83
N PRO A 26 -28.79 -9.07 -11.94
CA PRO A 26 -29.43 -10.18 -11.25
C PRO A 26 -30.54 -10.77 -12.13
N CYS A 27 -30.30 -11.93 -12.73
CA CYS A 27 -31.37 -12.76 -13.29
C CYS A 27 -31.58 -14.00 -12.40
N PHE A 28 -32.60 -13.93 -11.55
CA PHE A 28 -33.17 -15.07 -10.86
C PHE A 28 -34.05 -15.85 -11.84
N VAL A 29 -33.50 -16.85 -12.54
CA VAL A 29 -34.27 -17.93 -13.17
C VAL A 29 -33.48 -19.23 -13.03
N GLY A 30 -34.15 -20.27 -12.54
CA GLY A 30 -33.53 -21.48 -12.00
C GLY A 30 -32.64 -22.27 -12.96
N GLY A 31 -31.77 -23.07 -12.34
CA GLY A 31 -31.13 -24.23 -12.95
C GLY A 31 -29.67 -24.05 -13.34
N GLY A 32 -28.77 -24.36 -12.40
CA GLY A 32 -27.65 -25.30 -12.59
C GLY A 32 -26.46 -24.98 -13.51
N TRP A 33 -26.57 -24.12 -14.52
CA TRP A 33 -25.55 -24.08 -15.59
C TRP A 33 -24.49 -22.97 -15.46
N ALA A 34 -24.82 -21.82 -14.87
CA ALA A 34 -23.83 -20.75 -14.65
C ALA A 34 -22.86 -21.02 -13.48
N PHE A 35 -23.29 -21.83 -12.49
CA PHE A 35 -22.49 -22.16 -11.30
C PHE A 35 -21.44 -23.26 -11.56
N GLN A 36 -21.60 -24.06 -12.61
CA GLN A 36 -20.75 -25.24 -12.84
C GLN A 36 -19.50 -24.94 -13.68
N ALA A 37 -19.55 -23.95 -14.58
CA ALA A 37 -18.45 -23.64 -15.48
C ALA A 37 -17.31 -22.87 -14.80
N PHE A 38 -17.60 -21.97 -13.84
CA PHE A 38 -16.58 -21.12 -13.21
C PHE A 38 -15.75 -21.86 -12.16
N TYR A 39 -16.33 -22.88 -11.51
CA TYR A 39 -15.68 -23.60 -10.40
C TYR A 39 -15.11 -24.96 -10.80
N GLY A 40 -15.16 -25.39 -12.06
CA GLY A 40 -14.88 -26.77 -12.51
C GLY A 40 -13.68 -27.46 -11.83
N GLY A 41 -12.53 -26.77 -11.71
CA GLY A 41 -11.31 -27.27 -11.06
C GLY A 41 -11.21 -27.10 -9.54
N MET A 42 -12.09 -26.33 -8.90
CA MET A 42 -11.96 -25.97 -7.48
C MET A 42 -12.21 -27.15 -6.53
N PRO A 43 -11.35 -27.39 -5.52
CA PRO A 43 -11.58 -28.42 -4.50
C PRO A 43 -12.98 -28.31 -3.88
N ARG A 44 -13.64 -29.45 -3.64
CA ARG A 44 -15.03 -29.48 -3.14
C ARG A 44 -15.21 -28.71 -1.83
N GLY A 45 -14.21 -28.75 -0.95
CA GLY A 45 -14.21 -28.03 0.33
C GLY A 45 -14.23 -26.51 0.13
N GLU A 46 -13.30 -26.00 -0.68
CA GLU A 46 -13.20 -24.58 -1.01
C GLU A 46 -14.44 -24.09 -1.77
N ARG A 47 -14.95 -24.86 -2.73
CA ARG A 47 -16.17 -24.50 -3.47
C ARG A 47 -17.38 -24.31 -2.55
N ARG A 48 -17.53 -25.17 -1.54
CA ARG A 48 -18.58 -25.03 -0.53
C ARG A 48 -18.33 -23.81 0.36
N ALA A 49 -17.07 -23.54 0.72
CA ALA A 49 -16.71 -22.35 1.49
C ALA A 49 -17.02 -21.07 0.72
N VAL A 50 -16.61 -20.97 -0.54
CA VAL A 50 -16.88 -19.82 -1.42
C VAL A 50 -18.38 -19.65 -1.67
N ALA A 51 -19.13 -20.74 -1.86
CA ALA A 51 -20.58 -20.67 -1.98
C ALA A 51 -21.23 -20.14 -0.70
N ALA A 52 -20.76 -20.56 0.48
CA ALA A 52 -21.27 -20.07 1.76
C ALA A 52 -20.89 -18.60 2.02
N LEU A 53 -19.66 -18.20 1.66
CA LEU A 53 -19.22 -16.80 1.72
C LEU A 53 -20.09 -15.91 0.84
N ASN A 54 -20.41 -16.34 -0.38
CA ASN A 54 -21.33 -15.63 -1.29
C ASN A 54 -22.77 -15.50 -0.76
N GLN A 55 -23.19 -16.31 0.22
CA GLN A 55 -24.46 -16.10 0.91
C GLN A 55 -24.39 -15.00 1.98
N LEU A 56 -23.21 -14.70 2.51
CA LEU A 56 -22.99 -13.62 3.48
C LEU A 56 -22.77 -12.29 2.77
N ALA A 57 -21.89 -12.28 1.78
CA ALA A 57 -21.59 -11.13 0.93
C ALA A 57 -20.96 -11.59 -0.39
N PRO A 58 -21.09 -10.81 -1.49
CA PRO A 58 -20.38 -11.11 -2.73
C PRO A 58 -18.88 -11.22 -2.49
N VAL A 59 -18.28 -12.34 -2.92
CA VAL A 59 -16.83 -12.56 -2.86
C VAL A 59 -16.27 -12.81 -4.26
N ASP A 60 -15.16 -12.17 -4.56
CA ASP A 60 -14.36 -12.42 -5.75
C ASP A 60 -13.18 -13.32 -5.37
N VAL A 61 -12.89 -14.33 -6.20
CA VAL A 61 -11.85 -15.31 -5.93
C VAL A 61 -10.99 -15.56 -7.16
N THR A 62 -9.67 -15.57 -6.94
CA THR A 62 -8.68 -15.99 -7.92
C THR A 62 -8.19 -17.37 -7.57
N THR A 63 -8.11 -18.26 -8.56
CA THR A 63 -7.61 -19.63 -8.39
C THR A 63 -6.29 -19.83 -9.12
N ASN A 64 -5.47 -20.75 -8.62
CA ASN A 64 -4.30 -21.24 -9.35
C ASN A 64 -4.71 -22.24 -10.47
N ASP A 65 -3.71 -22.79 -11.17
CA ASP A 65 -3.91 -23.78 -12.26
C ASP A 65 -4.60 -25.07 -11.79
N SER A 66 -4.50 -25.42 -10.50
CA SER A 66 -5.21 -26.56 -9.90
C SER A 66 -6.62 -26.23 -9.41
N GLY A 67 -7.07 -24.98 -9.59
CA GLY A 67 -8.39 -24.50 -9.17
C GLY A 67 -8.51 -24.13 -7.69
N SER A 68 -7.43 -24.21 -6.90
CA SER A 68 -7.45 -23.81 -5.49
C SER A 68 -7.47 -22.29 -5.35
N VAL A 69 -8.23 -21.78 -4.38
CA VAL A 69 -8.34 -20.34 -4.10
C VAL A 69 -7.03 -19.83 -3.52
N ILE A 70 -6.40 -18.91 -4.25
CA ILE A 70 -5.15 -18.25 -3.84
C ILE A 70 -5.33 -16.78 -3.47
N ALA A 71 -6.39 -16.14 -3.96
CA ALA A 71 -6.76 -14.80 -3.54
C ALA A 71 -8.28 -14.69 -3.36
N LEU A 72 -8.69 -13.92 -2.36
CA LEU A 72 -10.09 -13.60 -2.09
C LEU A 72 -10.24 -12.11 -1.82
N LYS A 73 -11.26 -11.49 -2.42
CA LYS A 73 -11.66 -10.11 -2.15
C LYS A 73 -13.14 -10.05 -1.76
N ALA A 74 -13.44 -9.39 -0.65
CA ALA A 74 -14.79 -9.27 -0.12
C ALA A 74 -14.98 -7.97 0.68
N ASN A 75 -14.97 -6.86 -0.04
CA ASN A 75 -15.03 -5.51 0.54
C ASN A 75 -16.49 -5.12 0.78
N SER A 76 -17.12 -5.78 1.75
CA SER A 76 -18.53 -5.61 2.08
C SER A 76 -18.73 -5.54 3.58
N PRO A 77 -19.39 -4.50 4.12
CA PRO A 77 -19.71 -4.39 5.54
C PRO A 77 -20.56 -5.55 6.07
N ALA A 78 -21.28 -6.26 5.19
CA ALA A 78 -22.08 -7.43 5.56
C ALA A 78 -21.23 -8.68 5.86
N LEU A 79 -19.98 -8.73 5.38
CA LEU A 79 -19.07 -9.82 5.70
C LEU A 79 -18.49 -9.61 7.11
N THR A 80 -19.02 -10.33 8.09
CA THR A 80 -18.60 -10.27 9.50
C THR A 80 -17.80 -11.52 9.91
N ASP A 81 -17.46 -11.65 11.19
CA ASP A 81 -16.83 -12.86 11.75
C ASP A 81 -17.64 -14.16 11.53
N ALA A 82 -18.90 -14.07 11.11
CA ALA A 82 -19.64 -15.23 10.59
C ALA A 82 -18.96 -15.91 9.39
N ALA A 83 -18.08 -15.20 8.68
CA ALA A 83 -17.28 -15.71 7.58
C ALA A 83 -16.12 -16.62 8.03
N ALA A 84 -15.67 -16.50 9.29
CA ALA A 84 -14.46 -17.12 9.81
C ALA A 84 -14.37 -18.64 9.55
N PRO A 85 -15.42 -19.46 9.77
CA PRO A 85 -15.35 -20.91 9.53
C PRO A 85 -15.21 -21.29 8.05
N TYR A 86 -15.53 -20.38 7.13
CA TYR A 86 -15.40 -20.59 5.70
C TYR A 86 -14.04 -20.08 5.19
N LEU A 87 -13.55 -18.96 5.73
CA LEU A 87 -12.21 -18.46 5.43
C LEU A 87 -11.12 -19.48 5.83
N ALA A 88 -11.27 -20.14 6.98
CA ALA A 88 -10.34 -21.17 7.45
C ALA A 88 -10.23 -22.40 6.52
N LYS A 89 -11.15 -22.58 5.56
CA LYS A 89 -11.15 -23.70 4.61
C LYS A 89 -10.37 -23.42 3.33
N LEU A 90 -9.89 -22.18 3.14
CA LEU A 90 -9.15 -21.75 1.96
C LEU A 90 -7.64 -21.95 2.21
N HIS A 91 -7.19 -23.21 2.30
CA HIS A 91 -5.84 -23.55 2.78
C HIS A 91 -4.70 -23.04 1.89
N PHE A 92 -4.98 -22.75 0.62
CA PHE A 92 -4.00 -22.22 -0.34
C PHE A 92 -4.08 -20.69 -0.47
N LEU A 93 -4.86 -20.03 0.39
CA LEU A 93 -5.06 -18.59 0.31
C LEU A 93 -3.75 -17.85 0.65
N GLN A 94 -3.28 -17.07 -0.31
CA GLN A 94 -2.07 -16.25 -0.19
C GLN A 94 -2.40 -14.78 0.01
N ARG A 95 -3.54 -14.32 -0.53
CA ARG A 95 -3.97 -12.93 -0.47
C ARG A 95 -5.44 -12.84 -0.02
N ILE A 96 -5.72 -12.00 0.96
CA ILE A 96 -7.08 -11.72 1.40
C ILE A 96 -7.30 -10.20 1.49
N ASP A 97 -8.30 -9.71 0.75
CA ASP A 97 -8.75 -8.31 0.77
C ASP A 97 -10.14 -8.24 1.40
N LEU A 98 -10.19 -7.69 2.61
CA LEU A 98 -11.38 -7.51 3.43
C LEU A 98 -11.54 -6.03 3.83
N ASN A 99 -10.94 -5.11 3.06
CA ASN A 99 -11.09 -3.68 3.32
C ASN A 99 -12.57 -3.31 3.38
N GLN A 100 -12.96 -2.42 4.30
CA GLN A 100 -14.34 -1.96 4.49
C GLN A 100 -15.35 -3.08 4.80
N SER A 101 -14.90 -4.21 5.32
CA SER A 101 -15.78 -5.28 5.77
C SER A 101 -16.12 -5.20 7.26
N GLY A 102 -17.15 -5.93 7.67
CA GLY A 102 -17.58 -6.02 9.07
C GLY A 102 -16.82 -7.06 9.89
N VAL A 103 -15.66 -7.54 9.41
CA VAL A 103 -14.84 -8.52 10.12
C VAL A 103 -14.15 -7.87 11.32
N GLY A 104 -13.95 -8.67 12.36
CA GLY A 104 -13.22 -8.32 13.58
C GLY A 104 -12.22 -9.41 13.96
N ASP A 105 -11.90 -9.48 15.25
CA ASP A 105 -10.84 -10.37 15.75
C ASP A 105 -11.16 -11.86 15.54
N GLY A 106 -12.43 -12.25 15.46
CA GLY A 106 -12.84 -13.65 15.25
C GLY A 106 -12.41 -14.19 13.88
N ALA A 107 -12.51 -13.37 12.84
CA ALA A 107 -11.98 -13.73 11.52
C ALA A 107 -10.44 -13.84 11.53
N MET A 108 -9.74 -13.00 12.31
CA MET A 108 -8.28 -13.02 12.37
C MET A 108 -7.73 -14.32 12.96
N ALA A 109 -8.37 -14.83 14.01
CA ALA A 109 -8.04 -16.13 14.59
C ALA A 109 -8.30 -17.31 13.63
N ALA A 110 -9.20 -17.18 12.66
CA ALA A 110 -9.45 -18.21 11.67
C ALA A 110 -8.45 -18.19 10.52
N ILE A 111 -8.06 -16.99 10.06
CA ILE A 111 -7.07 -16.86 8.98
C ILE A 111 -5.64 -17.05 9.47
N SER A 112 -5.39 -16.98 10.78
CA SER A 112 -4.05 -17.19 11.34
C SER A 112 -3.50 -18.60 11.12
N GLU A 113 -4.40 -19.57 10.91
CA GLU A 113 -4.07 -20.97 10.64
C GLU A 113 -3.79 -21.26 9.15
N LEU A 114 -3.89 -20.25 8.28
CA LEU A 114 -3.67 -20.42 6.84
C LEU A 114 -2.16 -20.41 6.53
N PRO A 115 -1.60 -21.52 6.00
CA PRO A 115 -0.15 -21.71 5.95
C PRO A 115 0.56 -20.89 4.87
N GLU A 116 -0.18 -20.40 3.87
CA GLU A 116 0.39 -19.69 2.72
C GLU A 116 0.07 -18.19 2.71
N LEU A 117 -0.56 -17.66 3.77
CA LEU A 117 -1.06 -16.29 3.79
C LEU A 117 0.10 -15.28 3.81
N LYS A 118 0.14 -14.39 2.81
CA LYS A 118 1.20 -13.39 2.60
C LYS A 118 0.68 -11.96 2.66
N SER A 119 -0.49 -11.70 2.09
CA SER A 119 -1.03 -10.35 1.97
C SER A 119 -2.41 -10.26 2.62
N ILE A 120 -2.55 -9.38 3.60
CA ILE A 120 -3.79 -9.17 4.36
C ILE A 120 -4.16 -7.69 4.32
N TYR A 121 -5.31 -7.38 3.74
CA TYR A 121 -5.82 -6.01 3.64
C TYR A 121 -7.09 -5.86 4.47
N LEU A 122 -7.04 -5.01 5.50
CA LEU A 122 -8.07 -4.87 6.54
C LEU A 122 -8.44 -3.42 6.81
N ASN A 123 -8.13 -2.49 5.89
CA ASN A 123 -8.41 -1.07 6.08
C ASN A 123 -9.90 -0.85 6.38
N GLN A 124 -10.20 0.01 7.35
CA GLN A 124 -11.57 0.32 7.77
C GLN A 124 -12.37 -0.92 8.20
N THR A 125 -11.78 -1.80 9.00
CA THR A 125 -12.47 -2.95 9.63
C THR A 125 -12.57 -2.80 11.15
N GLY A 126 -13.30 -3.72 11.81
CA GLY A 126 -13.44 -3.76 13.27
C GLY A 126 -12.32 -4.51 13.99
N VAL A 127 -11.22 -4.82 13.30
CA VAL A 127 -10.08 -5.56 13.87
C VAL A 127 -9.32 -4.69 14.88
N THR A 128 -9.08 -5.24 16.06
CA THR A 128 -8.34 -4.57 17.14
C THR A 128 -6.94 -5.15 17.31
N SER A 129 -6.14 -4.59 18.23
CA SER A 129 -4.82 -5.13 18.60
C SER A 129 -4.87 -6.61 19.01
N LYS A 130 -6.00 -7.09 19.56
CA LYS A 130 -6.21 -8.51 19.88
C LYS A 130 -6.30 -9.39 18.63
N GLY A 131 -6.98 -8.94 17.58
CA GLY A 131 -7.05 -9.66 16.30
C GLY A 131 -5.67 -9.76 15.65
N ILE A 132 -4.89 -8.67 15.68
CA ILE A 132 -3.52 -8.66 15.15
C ILE A 132 -2.59 -9.57 15.96
N ALA A 133 -2.78 -9.67 17.28
CA ALA A 133 -2.05 -10.62 18.11
C ALA A 133 -2.27 -12.08 17.69
N ALA A 134 -3.44 -12.44 17.16
CA ALA A 134 -3.69 -13.78 16.62
C ALA A 134 -2.87 -14.05 15.35
N LEU A 135 -2.62 -13.03 14.53
CA LEU A 135 -1.80 -13.14 13.30
C LEU A 135 -0.29 -13.24 13.58
N ALA A 136 0.15 -13.05 14.83
CA ALA A 136 1.55 -13.06 15.20
C ALA A 136 2.26 -14.40 14.92
N SER A 137 1.53 -15.51 14.87
CA SER A 137 2.04 -16.84 14.54
C SER A 137 2.26 -17.04 13.02
N CYS A 138 1.66 -16.20 12.18
CA CYS A 138 1.78 -16.27 10.72
C CYS A 138 3.14 -15.71 10.28
N GLY A 139 4.16 -16.56 10.29
CA GLY A 139 5.52 -16.18 9.87
C GLY A 139 5.67 -15.85 8.38
N THR A 140 4.61 -15.99 7.58
CA THR A 140 4.62 -15.79 6.12
C THR A 140 4.13 -14.42 5.66
N ILE A 141 3.59 -13.59 6.55
CA ILE A 141 3.01 -12.30 6.19
C ILE A 141 4.10 -11.36 5.65
N GLU A 142 3.87 -10.85 4.44
CA GLU A 142 4.71 -9.88 3.73
C GLU A 142 4.01 -8.52 3.58
N GLU A 143 2.68 -8.47 3.56
CA GLU A 143 1.91 -7.23 3.40
C GLU A 143 0.74 -7.20 4.37
N LEU A 144 0.63 -6.10 5.14
CA LEU A 144 -0.43 -5.89 6.11
C LEU A 144 -0.92 -4.44 6.05
N THR A 145 -2.20 -4.24 5.76
CA THR A 145 -2.82 -2.89 5.79
C THR A 145 -3.93 -2.82 6.83
N LEU A 146 -3.83 -1.82 7.71
CA LEU A 146 -4.68 -1.63 8.89
C LEU A 146 -5.15 -0.18 9.01
N SER A 147 -5.19 0.56 7.89
CA SER A 147 -5.57 1.97 7.93
C SER A 147 -6.98 2.12 8.47
N GLN A 148 -7.19 3.09 9.37
CA GLN A 148 -8.50 3.32 10.02
C GLN A 148 -9.08 2.12 10.76
N CYS A 149 -8.23 1.25 11.32
CA CYS A 149 -8.64 0.22 12.27
C CYS A 149 -8.51 0.74 13.72
N PRO A 150 -9.32 0.24 14.66
CA PRO A 150 -9.21 0.53 16.10
C PRO A 150 -8.02 -0.21 16.74
N ILE A 151 -6.81 0.06 16.25
CA ILE A 151 -5.55 -0.49 16.77
C ILE A 151 -4.72 0.59 17.48
N ASP A 152 -3.91 0.15 18.42
CA ASP A 152 -2.98 0.94 19.22
C ASP A 152 -1.59 0.27 19.28
N ASP A 153 -0.70 0.82 20.11
CA ASP A 153 0.68 0.37 20.22
C ASP A 153 0.83 -1.11 20.59
N GLU A 154 -0.17 -1.74 21.21
CA GLU A 154 -0.15 -3.18 21.52
C GLU A 154 -0.09 -4.04 20.25
N ALA A 155 -0.70 -3.58 19.15
CA ALA A 155 -0.65 -4.28 17.87
C ALA A 155 0.79 -4.38 17.33
N LEU A 156 1.65 -3.40 17.60
CA LEU A 156 3.02 -3.38 17.09
C LEU A 156 3.91 -4.43 17.74
N VAL A 157 3.58 -4.89 18.95
CA VAL A 157 4.25 -6.04 19.60
C VAL A 157 4.05 -7.33 18.78
N ALA A 158 2.84 -7.50 18.23
CA ALA A 158 2.51 -8.64 17.38
C ALA A 158 3.13 -8.49 15.97
N ILE A 159 3.01 -7.31 15.36
CA ILE A 159 3.55 -7.01 14.03
C ILE A 159 5.07 -7.15 14.01
N ALA A 160 5.77 -6.81 15.09
CA ALA A 160 7.21 -7.01 15.22
C ALA A 160 7.65 -8.48 15.03
N LYS A 161 6.76 -9.46 15.19
CA LYS A 161 7.06 -10.89 14.96
C LYS A 161 7.00 -11.29 13.48
N MET A 162 6.37 -10.47 12.63
CA MET A 162 6.23 -10.70 11.19
C MET A 162 7.52 -10.31 10.45
N LYS A 163 8.59 -11.10 10.61
CA LYS A 163 9.94 -10.76 10.09
C LYS A 163 10.07 -10.66 8.57
N HIS A 164 9.06 -11.12 7.84
CA HIS A 164 8.99 -11.06 6.39
C HIS A 164 8.22 -9.84 5.86
N LEU A 165 7.71 -8.99 6.75
CA LEU A 165 6.89 -7.84 6.40
C LEU A 165 7.68 -6.84 5.54
N LYS A 166 7.10 -6.50 4.39
CA LYS A 166 7.61 -5.56 3.39
C LYS A 166 6.71 -4.34 3.26
N LEU A 167 5.41 -4.51 3.43
CA LEU A 167 4.43 -3.42 3.37
C LEU A 167 3.62 -3.37 4.66
N LEU A 168 3.61 -2.20 5.28
CA LEU A 168 2.81 -1.92 6.46
C LEU A 168 2.08 -0.59 6.31
N ASP A 169 0.76 -0.61 6.43
CA ASP A 169 -0.07 0.60 6.49
C ASP A 169 -0.78 0.70 7.85
N LEU A 170 -0.44 1.74 8.60
CA LEU A 170 -0.99 2.07 9.92
C LEU A 170 -1.67 3.45 9.89
N SER A 171 -1.98 3.98 8.71
CA SER A 171 -2.52 5.34 8.58
C SER A 171 -3.83 5.50 9.35
N LYS A 172 -4.03 6.63 10.03
CA LYS A 172 -5.26 6.96 10.77
C LYS A 172 -5.57 5.94 11.89
N THR A 173 -4.55 5.57 12.65
CA THR A 173 -4.66 4.69 13.82
C THR A 173 -4.09 5.37 15.06
N ALA A 174 -4.28 4.78 16.24
CA ALA A 174 -3.81 5.36 17.50
C ALA A 174 -2.33 5.04 17.81
N ILE A 175 -1.52 4.76 16.78
CA ILE A 175 -0.10 4.44 16.93
C ILE A 175 0.71 5.69 17.31
N THR A 176 1.65 5.49 18.24
CA THR A 176 2.55 6.52 18.75
C THR A 176 4.02 6.09 18.63
N ASN A 177 4.94 6.98 19.03
CA ASN A 177 6.37 6.67 19.11
C ASN A 177 6.67 5.47 20.01
N THR A 178 5.86 5.21 21.06
CA THR A 178 6.06 4.07 21.95
C THR A 178 5.91 2.76 21.20
N GLY A 179 4.85 2.60 20.41
CA GLY A 179 4.66 1.40 19.58
C GLY A 179 5.73 1.23 18.51
N MET A 180 6.18 2.33 17.88
CA MET A 180 7.22 2.29 16.84
C MET A 180 8.53 1.65 17.30
N SER A 181 8.86 1.75 18.60
CA SER A 181 10.05 1.12 19.18
C SER A 181 10.10 -0.40 19.00
N HIS A 182 8.94 -1.07 18.86
CA HIS A 182 8.87 -2.50 18.60
C HIS A 182 9.26 -2.88 17.16
N LEU A 183 9.16 -1.94 16.23
CA LEU A 183 9.35 -2.20 14.80
C LEU A 183 10.82 -2.15 14.35
N GLU A 184 11.76 -1.84 15.26
CA GLU A 184 13.21 -1.82 14.96
C GLU A 184 13.71 -3.13 14.31
N THR A 185 13.03 -4.24 14.61
CA THR A 185 13.41 -5.57 14.12
C THR A 185 12.89 -5.91 12.71
N LEU A 186 12.10 -5.03 12.09
CA LEU A 186 11.50 -5.25 10.76
C LEU A 186 12.41 -4.76 9.63
N THR A 187 13.58 -5.37 9.50
CA THR A 187 14.64 -4.97 8.56
C THR A 187 14.31 -5.13 7.07
N ARG A 188 13.14 -5.71 6.75
CA ARG A 188 12.68 -5.99 5.38
C ARG A 188 11.56 -5.07 4.90
N LEU A 189 11.19 -4.05 5.68
CA LEU A 189 10.20 -3.07 5.25
C LEU A 189 10.68 -2.30 4.03
N HIS A 190 9.82 -2.25 3.02
CA HIS A 190 10.00 -1.49 1.77
C HIS A 190 8.98 -0.34 1.68
N THR A 191 7.81 -0.51 2.29
CA THR A 191 6.70 0.43 2.17
C THR A 191 6.06 0.61 3.53
N LEU A 192 5.96 1.87 3.95
CA LEU A 192 5.38 2.25 5.23
C LEU A 192 4.46 3.46 5.06
N TYR A 193 3.22 3.32 5.53
CA TYR A 193 2.27 4.41 5.62
C TYR A 193 1.91 4.67 7.09
N LEU A 194 2.11 5.92 7.52
CA LEU A 194 1.90 6.42 8.88
C LEU A 194 1.06 7.70 8.88
N ARG A 195 0.30 7.94 7.80
CA ARG A 195 -0.46 9.17 7.60
C ARG A 195 -1.47 9.37 8.74
N GLU A 196 -1.62 10.59 9.26
CA GLU A 196 -2.58 10.90 10.34
C GLU A 196 -2.41 9.98 11.57
N THR A 197 -1.17 9.74 12.02
CA THR A 197 -0.87 9.05 13.28
C THR A 197 -0.26 10.02 14.30
N SER A 198 -0.03 9.55 15.53
CA SER A 198 0.69 10.34 16.56
C SER A 198 2.20 10.08 16.53
N VAL A 199 2.72 9.56 15.42
CA VAL A 199 4.16 9.30 15.23
C VAL A 199 4.85 10.61 14.82
N THR A 200 5.97 10.90 15.50
CA THR A 200 6.88 12.01 15.17
C THR A 200 8.19 11.47 14.60
N GLY A 201 9.16 12.34 14.35
CA GLY A 201 10.48 11.93 13.88
C GLY A 201 11.19 10.93 14.78
N ASP A 202 11.01 11.04 16.10
CA ASP A 202 11.59 10.10 17.06
C ASP A 202 11.07 8.67 16.87
N GLY A 203 9.77 8.53 16.61
CA GLY A 203 9.17 7.22 16.31
C GLY A 203 9.62 6.69 14.95
N PHE A 204 9.69 7.56 13.93
CA PHE A 204 10.18 7.18 12.61
C PHE A 204 11.65 6.73 12.65
N ALA A 205 12.50 7.38 13.47
CA ALA A 205 13.91 7.01 13.66
C ALA A 205 14.12 5.61 14.26
N MET A 206 13.10 5.03 14.92
CA MET A 206 13.17 3.64 15.42
C MET A 206 13.29 2.62 14.28
N LEU A 207 12.93 3.00 13.05
CA LEU A 207 13.06 2.16 11.87
C LEU A 207 14.44 2.20 11.22
N ARG A 208 15.47 2.80 11.86
CA ARG A 208 16.84 2.93 11.33
C ARG A 208 17.47 1.67 10.72
N ASN A 209 17.03 0.48 11.13
CA ASN A 209 17.53 -0.80 10.60
C ASN A 209 16.79 -1.28 9.34
N SER A 210 15.73 -0.58 8.92
CA SER A 210 14.92 -0.84 7.72
C SER A 210 15.51 -0.10 6.52
N SER A 211 16.79 -0.31 6.24
CA SER A 211 17.53 0.38 5.17
C SER A 211 17.04 0.06 3.75
N GLU A 212 16.14 -0.92 3.63
CA GLU A 212 15.44 -1.30 2.40
C GLU A 212 14.15 -0.52 2.15
N LEU A 213 13.81 0.45 3.01
CA LEU A 213 12.64 1.32 2.82
C LEU A 213 12.75 2.10 1.51
N ARG A 214 11.71 1.98 0.69
CA ARG A 214 11.56 2.62 -0.61
C ARG A 214 10.46 3.65 -0.64
N LEU A 215 9.36 3.42 0.07
CA LEU A 215 8.24 4.34 0.15
C LEU A 215 7.91 4.60 1.62
N VAL A 216 7.89 5.88 1.98
CA VAL A 216 7.42 6.35 3.29
C VAL A 216 6.38 7.44 3.09
N ASP A 217 5.22 7.28 3.73
CA ASP A 217 4.18 8.29 3.82
C ASP A 217 3.97 8.74 5.26
N LEU A 218 4.37 9.97 5.54
CA LEU A 218 4.23 10.67 6.82
C LEU A 218 3.28 11.88 6.67
N GLY A 219 2.38 11.85 5.68
CA GLY A 219 1.44 12.94 5.46
C GLY A 219 0.54 13.18 6.67
N ASP A 220 0.16 14.43 6.92
CA ASP A 220 -0.64 14.82 8.10
C ASP A 220 -0.02 14.36 9.46
N SER A 221 1.27 14.03 9.49
CA SER A 221 2.03 13.74 10.70
C SER A 221 2.90 14.93 11.09
N GLN A 222 3.49 14.87 12.29
CA GLN A 222 4.33 15.96 12.79
C GLN A 222 5.76 15.81 12.28
N ILE A 223 6.08 16.49 11.17
CA ILE A 223 7.48 16.66 10.75
C ILE A 223 8.17 17.60 11.72
N ASP A 224 9.28 17.12 12.27
CA ASP A 224 10.18 17.82 13.17
C ASP A 224 11.64 17.61 12.74
N GLN A 225 12.58 18.15 13.52
CA GLN A 225 14.02 17.97 13.26
C GLN A 225 14.43 16.49 13.26
N ALA A 226 13.86 15.69 14.17
CA ALA A 226 14.16 14.26 14.24
C ALA A 226 13.73 13.52 12.97
N THR A 227 12.65 13.97 12.32
CA THR A 227 12.18 13.40 11.05
C THR A 227 13.20 13.65 9.94
N ILE A 228 13.69 14.90 9.86
CA ILE A 228 14.71 15.33 8.90
C ILE A 228 16.00 14.50 9.11
N GLU A 229 16.48 14.41 10.34
CA GLU A 229 17.64 13.60 10.73
C GLU A 229 17.49 12.11 10.39
N ALA A 230 16.31 11.52 10.63
CA ALA A 230 16.06 10.10 10.41
C ALA A 230 16.17 9.68 8.94
N LEU A 231 15.98 10.58 7.98
CA LEU A 231 16.10 10.29 6.54
C LEU A 231 17.49 9.75 6.17
N ARG A 232 18.52 10.07 6.96
CA ARG A 232 19.88 9.54 6.78
C ARG A 232 19.97 8.02 6.85
N PHE A 233 19.00 7.36 7.49
CA PHE A 233 18.98 5.90 7.63
C PHE A 233 18.37 5.16 6.42
N PHE A 234 17.80 5.87 5.44
CA PHE A 234 17.01 5.28 4.36
C PHE A 234 17.55 5.59 2.96
N PRO A 235 18.75 5.09 2.61
CA PRO A 235 19.41 5.44 1.35
C PRO A 235 18.73 4.92 0.08
N ARG A 236 17.80 3.95 0.23
CA ARG A 236 17.02 3.35 -0.86
C ARG A 236 15.66 4.01 -1.07
N LEU A 237 15.39 5.13 -0.38
CA LEU A 237 14.11 5.81 -0.48
C LEU A 237 13.89 6.29 -1.92
N ASP A 238 12.82 5.79 -2.53
CA ASP A 238 12.36 6.10 -3.88
C ASP A 238 11.25 7.16 -3.83
N ARG A 239 10.35 7.06 -2.84
CA ARG A 239 9.21 7.96 -2.67
C ARG A 239 9.05 8.41 -1.22
N LEU A 240 8.94 9.72 -1.05
CA LEU A 240 8.72 10.35 0.24
C LEU A 240 7.48 11.24 0.16
N HIS A 241 6.45 10.92 0.96
CA HIS A 241 5.28 11.77 1.11
C HIS A 241 5.27 12.44 2.48
N LEU A 242 5.18 13.75 2.44
CA LEU A 242 5.20 14.69 3.56
C LEU A 242 4.10 15.74 3.36
N GLY A 243 3.05 15.41 2.61
CA GLY A 243 1.96 16.34 2.34
C GLY A 243 1.18 16.67 3.61
N HIS A 244 0.61 17.86 3.69
CA HIS A 244 -0.16 18.33 4.85
C HIS A 244 0.64 18.36 6.16
N THR A 245 1.93 18.67 6.07
CA THR A 245 2.82 18.75 7.23
C THR A 245 3.33 20.17 7.44
N MET A 246 4.00 20.40 8.57
CA MET A 246 4.59 21.70 8.93
C MET A 246 6.00 21.91 8.37
N LEU A 247 6.30 21.41 7.15
CA LEU A 247 7.55 21.72 6.47
C LEU A 247 7.57 23.20 6.03
N THR A 248 8.34 24.03 6.72
CA THR A 248 8.43 25.48 6.46
C THR A 248 9.64 25.86 5.61
N ASP A 249 9.64 27.09 5.09
CA ASP A 249 10.77 27.66 4.34
C ASP A 249 12.09 27.63 5.15
N THR A 250 12.02 27.68 6.48
CA THR A 250 13.21 27.65 7.35
C THR A 250 13.81 26.26 7.50
N MET A 251 12.98 25.20 7.46
CA MET A 251 13.42 23.81 7.57
C MET A 251 13.92 23.26 6.23
N LEU A 252 13.44 23.84 5.13
CA LEU A 252 13.65 23.33 3.78
C LEU A 252 15.14 23.22 3.37
N PRO A 253 16.04 24.17 3.65
CA PRO A 253 17.44 24.06 3.22
C PRO A 253 18.16 22.84 3.80
N GLU A 254 17.97 22.57 5.10
CA GLU A 254 18.56 21.40 5.77
C GLU A 254 17.89 20.10 5.32
N PHE A 255 16.57 20.10 5.17
CA PHE A 255 15.84 18.96 4.61
C PHE A 255 16.39 18.56 3.22
N LEU A 256 16.59 19.54 2.34
CA LEU A 256 17.13 19.29 1.00
C LEU A 256 18.59 18.80 1.04
N GLU A 257 19.43 19.36 1.93
CA GLU A 257 20.80 18.89 2.13
C GLU A 257 20.83 17.39 2.49
N ILE A 258 19.99 16.95 3.44
CA ILE A 258 19.92 15.53 3.81
C ILE A 258 19.42 14.67 2.66
N LEU A 259 18.38 15.10 1.94
CA LEU A 259 17.89 14.33 0.81
C LEU A 259 18.97 14.13 -0.26
N ILE A 260 19.69 15.20 -0.60
CA ILE A 260 20.77 15.17 -1.61
C ILE A 260 21.90 14.23 -1.16
N ASP A 261 22.32 14.33 0.10
CA ASP A 261 23.46 13.56 0.61
C ASP A 261 23.12 12.09 0.90
N SER A 262 21.89 11.83 1.35
CA SER A 262 21.53 10.54 1.96
C SER A 262 20.47 9.76 1.19
N CYS A 263 19.68 10.37 0.31
CA CYS A 263 18.60 9.72 -0.45
C CYS A 263 18.80 9.82 -1.98
N PRO A 264 19.92 9.32 -2.54
CA PRO A 264 20.25 9.48 -3.96
C PRO A 264 19.33 8.71 -4.92
N GLU A 265 18.57 7.73 -4.41
CA GLU A 265 17.59 6.96 -5.19
C GLU A 265 16.21 7.65 -5.29
N LEU A 266 16.01 8.81 -4.65
CA LEU A 266 14.70 9.47 -4.58
C LEU A 266 14.21 9.88 -5.96
N ARG A 267 13.00 9.43 -6.33
CA ARG A 267 12.33 9.75 -7.60
C ARG A 267 11.08 10.59 -7.43
N GLY A 268 10.41 10.46 -6.29
CA GLY A 268 9.17 11.18 -5.98
C GLY A 268 9.23 11.84 -4.61
N LEU A 269 8.94 13.15 -4.57
CA LEU A 269 8.78 13.91 -3.34
C LEU A 269 7.42 14.59 -3.33
N ALA A 270 6.60 14.32 -2.33
CA ALA A 270 5.28 14.93 -2.20
C ALA A 270 5.27 15.83 -0.95
N ILE A 271 5.24 17.14 -1.14
CA ILE A 271 5.26 18.18 -0.10
C ILE A 271 4.10 19.17 -0.31
N GLN A 272 3.01 18.68 -0.91
CA GLN A 272 1.77 19.42 -1.11
C GLN A 272 1.14 19.83 0.22
N GLN A 273 0.36 20.91 0.24
CA GLN A 273 -0.31 21.40 1.45
C GLN A 273 0.65 21.68 2.63
N THR A 274 1.87 22.09 2.31
CA THR A 274 2.84 22.61 3.29
C THR A 274 2.82 24.14 3.29
N PRO A 275 3.26 24.80 4.37
CA PRO A 275 3.27 26.26 4.45
C PRO A 275 4.36 26.95 3.59
N LEU A 276 5.04 26.21 2.70
CA LEU A 276 6.08 26.73 1.81
C LEU A 276 5.58 27.92 1.00
N SER A 277 6.35 28.99 0.99
CA SER A 277 6.05 30.23 0.26
C SER A 277 7.06 30.47 -0.86
N ASP A 278 6.99 31.60 -1.55
CA ASP A 278 7.96 31.96 -2.60
C ASP A 278 9.43 31.94 -2.11
N VAL A 279 9.66 32.06 -0.80
CA VAL A 279 11.00 31.91 -0.19
C VAL A 279 11.59 30.51 -0.45
N ALA A 280 10.75 29.47 -0.54
CA ALA A 280 11.17 28.10 -0.83
C ALA A 280 11.76 27.92 -2.23
N VAL A 281 11.46 28.81 -3.19
CA VAL A 281 11.85 28.62 -4.59
C VAL A 281 13.36 28.53 -4.77
N GLU A 282 14.13 29.36 -4.06
CA GLU A 282 15.59 29.33 -4.22
C GLU A 282 16.22 28.06 -3.66
N PRO A 283 15.89 27.61 -2.43
CA PRO A 283 16.29 26.28 -1.96
C PRO A 283 15.83 25.14 -2.87
N LEU A 284 14.58 25.15 -3.35
CA LEU A 284 14.02 24.08 -4.20
C LEU A 284 14.79 23.87 -5.51
N LYS A 285 15.55 24.87 -5.98
CA LYS A 285 16.42 24.69 -7.17
C LYS A 285 17.48 23.61 -6.96
N ARG A 286 17.90 23.36 -5.72
CA ARG A 286 18.85 22.30 -5.38
C ARG A 286 18.32 20.89 -5.64
N LEU A 287 17.02 20.73 -5.87
CA LEU A 287 16.45 19.45 -6.30
C LEU A 287 17.04 18.94 -7.62
N ALA A 288 17.62 19.81 -8.45
CA ALA A 288 18.42 19.46 -9.62
C ALA A 288 19.66 18.58 -9.29
N GLU A 289 20.15 18.65 -8.04
CA GLU A 289 21.30 17.86 -7.58
C GLU A 289 20.92 16.38 -7.32
N LEU A 290 19.62 16.06 -7.21
CA LEU A 290 19.13 14.69 -7.05
C LEU A 290 19.03 13.99 -8.41
N PRO A 291 19.90 13.00 -8.70
CA PRO A 291 20.07 12.49 -10.07
C PRO A 291 18.86 11.73 -10.62
N ASN A 292 18.00 11.21 -9.74
CA ASN A 292 16.87 10.37 -10.10
C ASN A 292 15.51 11.04 -9.85
N LEU A 293 15.49 12.25 -9.30
CA LEU A 293 14.27 12.93 -8.93
C LEU A 293 13.50 13.32 -10.19
N ALA A 294 12.26 12.83 -10.29
CA ALA A 294 11.45 13.00 -11.47
C ALA A 294 10.17 13.78 -11.19
N VAL A 295 9.57 13.61 -10.00
CA VAL A 295 8.27 14.19 -9.67
C VAL A 295 8.32 14.85 -8.31
N VAL A 296 7.86 16.10 -8.26
CA VAL A 296 7.70 16.86 -7.01
C VAL A 296 6.29 17.43 -6.93
N ASP A 297 5.55 17.09 -5.89
CA ASP A 297 4.21 17.63 -5.68
C ASP A 297 4.24 18.84 -4.74
N LEU A 298 3.92 20.02 -5.29
CA LEU A 298 3.83 21.32 -4.60
C LEU A 298 2.39 21.85 -4.57
N ARG A 299 1.38 21.01 -4.88
CA ARG A 299 -0.02 21.44 -4.87
C ARG A 299 -0.40 22.07 -3.53
N ASP A 300 -1.24 23.09 -3.59
CA ASP A 300 -1.81 23.75 -2.41
C ASP A 300 -0.76 24.27 -1.41
N THR A 301 0.44 24.60 -1.87
CA THR A 301 1.43 25.40 -1.12
C THR A 301 1.13 26.90 -1.27
N LYS A 302 1.89 27.76 -0.58
CA LYS A 302 1.79 29.23 -0.72
C LYS A 302 2.74 29.79 -1.78
N ILE A 303 3.44 28.93 -2.53
CA ILE A 303 4.30 29.33 -3.66
C ILE A 303 3.40 29.85 -4.78
N THR A 304 3.50 31.13 -5.12
CA THR A 304 2.72 31.81 -6.17
C THR A 304 2.98 31.24 -7.56
N LYS A 305 2.02 31.43 -8.48
CA LYS A 305 2.17 31.01 -9.89
C LYS A 305 3.45 31.57 -10.53
N SER A 306 3.80 32.83 -10.26
CA SER A 306 5.01 33.46 -10.79
C SER A 306 6.29 32.78 -10.29
N ALA A 307 6.37 32.47 -9.00
CA ALA A 307 7.55 31.83 -8.42
C ALA A 307 7.64 30.36 -8.85
N TYR A 308 6.51 29.65 -8.95
CA TYR A 308 6.46 28.30 -9.53
C TYR A 308 6.97 28.26 -10.98
N LEU A 309 6.61 29.23 -11.83
CA LEU A 309 7.14 29.33 -13.20
C LEU A 309 8.66 29.57 -13.22
N GLN A 310 9.20 30.35 -12.27
CA GLN A 310 10.65 30.53 -12.14
C GLN A 310 11.34 29.22 -11.74
N LEU A 311 10.75 28.47 -10.82
CA LEU A 311 11.28 27.17 -10.37
C LEU A 311 11.33 26.16 -11.52
N THR A 312 10.22 25.98 -12.23
CA THR A 312 10.13 25.02 -13.35
C THR A 312 11.05 25.36 -14.52
N GLN A 313 11.34 26.65 -14.75
CA GLN A 313 12.35 27.07 -15.73
C GLN A 313 13.78 26.80 -15.27
N ALA A 314 14.05 26.93 -13.96
CA ALA A 314 15.37 26.71 -13.39
C ALA A 314 15.73 25.23 -13.24
N VAL A 315 14.72 24.37 -13.05
CA VAL A 315 14.86 22.92 -12.84
C VAL A 315 13.95 22.16 -13.83
N PRO A 316 14.22 22.23 -15.15
CA PRO A 316 13.35 21.67 -16.18
C PRO A 316 13.28 20.13 -16.20
N GLU A 317 14.24 19.45 -15.58
CA GLU A 317 14.32 17.99 -15.48
C GLU A 317 13.35 17.41 -14.45
N VAL A 318 12.88 18.21 -13.49
CA VAL A 318 11.92 17.80 -12.46
C VAL A 318 10.50 18.21 -12.85
N ASN A 319 9.58 17.26 -12.85
CA ASN A 319 8.17 17.53 -13.09
C ASN A 319 7.48 17.99 -11.78
N PHE A 320 7.27 19.29 -11.64
CA PHE A 320 6.55 19.87 -10.51
C PHE A 320 5.04 19.91 -10.77
N THR A 321 4.21 19.46 -9.81
CA THR A 321 2.76 19.68 -9.84
C THR A 321 2.35 20.80 -8.89
N ALA A 322 1.44 21.68 -9.35
CA ALA A 322 0.88 22.78 -8.55
C ALA A 322 -0.62 22.95 -8.83
N SER A 323 -1.34 23.66 -7.93
CA SER A 323 -2.80 23.83 -8.02
C SER A 323 -3.25 24.97 -8.94
N TYR A 324 -2.36 25.48 -9.78
CA TYR A 324 -2.67 26.54 -10.74
C TYR A 324 -3.28 25.95 -12.00
N SER A 325 -4.38 26.54 -12.48
CA SER A 325 -4.84 26.23 -13.82
C SER A 325 -3.86 26.83 -14.85
N ILE A 326 -3.76 26.18 -16.02
CA ILE A 326 -2.99 26.69 -17.16
C ILE A 326 -3.62 27.99 -17.71
N GLU A 327 -4.84 28.33 -17.31
CA GLU A 327 -5.67 29.39 -17.91
C GLU A 327 -5.83 30.68 -17.09
N ASP A 328 -5.33 30.76 -15.85
CA ASP A 328 -5.47 31.97 -15.00
C ASP A 328 -4.34 33.01 -15.12
#